data_AF-A0AAU6QLI8-F1
#
_entry.id   AF-A0AAU6QLI8-F1
#
_cell.length_a   1.000
_cell.length_b   1.000
_cell.length_c   1.000
_cell.angle_alpha   90.00
_cell.angle_beta   90.00
_cell.angle_gamma   90.00
#
_symmetry.space_group_name_H-M   'P 1'
#
loop_
_entity.id
_entity.type
_entity.pdbx_description
1 polymer ?
#
loop_
_entity_poly.entity_id
_entity_poly.type
_entity_poly.pdbx_seq_one_letter_code
_entity_poly.pdbx_strand_id
1 'polypeptide(L)'
;MSWKFWKTSQTSAIKWPTDAYGSVRFLLGMFLSHNVPPFSQWRTPEVTFSPDIEVTAEISARGYQLAIWFWMFSAKYDAIASRMARDAFCLFADEADPSMGTMIESLLSLQDRVNQAYQDTPREERSLSRDGETTELPLEFFMATGFLLQTSDSPYFGIVGDDMNGDDITLAECLSHAAQQAIAIFTPMQQALVAFDPRTFPKWKWSAHPGAFERHLQRRHDNPLFSERRRVVDADDVYEARVKDARALKAIRDDVAELAEVFLGQTELPMDWHPFLNGIRVRLDTLETRRLVQGGESASLGEALAELRKHVLDIWRVALGNSPEQLEVLNRAETNQHRQREALYGTVWMRHLLSEGTLLPADEVVPALLSEDSVEIAKAVAVMTAEPGLHDALANCRAGALALVRDARASGHALPGIDEKLRILESN
;
A
#
# COMPACT_ATOMS: atom_id res chain seq x y z
N MET A 1 -13.98 45.33 -46.86
CA MET A 1 -13.21 45.49 -45.61
C MET A 1 -12.73 44.11 -45.18
N SER A 2 -11.41 43.92 -45.15
CA SER A 2 -10.76 42.63 -44.95
C SER A 2 -10.71 42.26 -43.46
N TRP A 3 -11.27 41.11 -43.11
CA TRP A 3 -10.84 40.36 -41.92
C TRP A 3 -9.88 39.28 -42.43
N LYS A 4 -8.59 39.55 -42.26
CA LYS A 4 -7.50 38.68 -42.68
C LYS A 4 -7.31 37.57 -41.65
N PHE A 5 -7.39 36.35 -42.17
CA PHE A 5 -6.74 35.13 -41.69
C PHE A 5 -5.46 35.38 -40.87
N TRP A 6 -5.45 34.87 -39.64
CA TRP A 6 -4.27 34.26 -39.01
C TRP A 6 -4.56 32.75 -39.08
N LYS A 7 -4.00 31.93 -39.98
CA LYS A 7 -2.59 31.62 -40.25
C LYS A 7 -1.82 31.30 -38.96
N THR A 8 -1.68 29.98 -38.75
CA THR A 8 -0.62 29.31 -38.00
C THR A 8 -0.42 29.82 -36.58
N SER A 9 -1.19 29.29 -35.62
CA SER A 9 -0.73 29.29 -34.24
C SER A 9 0.55 28.46 -34.19
N GLN A 10 1.69 29.16 -34.19
CA GLN A 10 2.90 28.69 -33.53
C GLN A 10 2.46 28.11 -32.18
N THR A 11 2.54 26.78 -32.04
CA THR A 11 2.62 26.15 -30.73
C THR A 11 3.87 26.73 -30.08
N SER A 12 3.70 27.78 -29.28
CA SER A 12 4.69 28.17 -28.28
C SER A 12 5.04 26.88 -27.54
N ALA A 13 6.29 26.43 -27.67
CA ALA A 13 6.74 25.17 -27.09
C ALA A 13 6.28 25.12 -25.63
N ILE A 14 5.46 24.11 -25.29
CA ILE A 14 4.96 23.95 -23.93
C ILE A 14 6.18 23.92 -23.01
N LYS A 15 6.25 24.86 -22.07
CA LYS A 15 7.34 24.91 -21.11
C LYS A 15 7.03 23.91 -20.01
N TRP A 16 7.51 22.69 -20.20
CA TRP A 16 7.33 21.61 -19.23
C TRP A 16 8.00 21.93 -17.89
N PRO A 17 7.36 21.61 -16.75
CA PRO A 17 8.02 21.68 -15.44
C PRO A 17 9.21 20.72 -15.38
N THR A 18 10.26 21.11 -14.66
CA THR A 18 11.50 20.32 -14.54
C THR A 18 11.60 19.55 -13.23
N ASP A 19 10.72 19.84 -12.28
CA ASP A 19 10.62 19.20 -10.97
C ASP A 19 9.27 18.48 -10.78
N ALA A 20 9.26 17.51 -9.86
CA ALA A 20 8.11 16.64 -9.61
C ALA A 20 6.89 17.42 -9.09
N TYR A 21 7.09 18.33 -8.13
CA TYR A 21 6.02 19.17 -7.58
C TYR A 21 5.36 20.03 -8.67
N GLY A 22 6.15 20.74 -9.46
CA GLY A 22 5.66 21.54 -10.58
C GLY A 22 4.93 20.70 -11.62
N SER A 23 5.42 19.48 -11.89
CA SER A 23 4.77 18.54 -12.81
C SER A 23 3.42 18.05 -12.31
N VAL A 24 3.31 17.69 -11.02
CA VAL A 24 2.04 17.29 -10.41
C VAL A 24 1.02 18.43 -10.45
N ARG A 25 1.44 19.67 -10.17
CA ARG A 25 0.56 20.85 -10.29
C ARG A 25 0.13 21.12 -11.72
N PHE A 26 1.04 20.98 -12.68
CA PHE A 26 0.73 21.16 -14.08
C PHE A 26 -0.25 20.09 -14.57
N LEU A 27 -0.05 18.84 -14.16
CA LEU A 27 -0.96 17.72 -14.41
C LEU A 27 -2.36 17.99 -13.87
N LEU A 28 -2.48 18.48 -12.63
CA LEU A 28 -3.78 18.84 -12.07
C LEU A 28 -4.45 19.96 -12.87
N GLY A 29 -3.69 20.99 -13.26
CA GLY A 29 -4.21 22.08 -14.09
C GLY A 29 -4.78 21.57 -15.43
N MET A 30 -4.09 20.62 -16.07
CA MET A 30 -4.61 19.93 -17.26
C MET A 30 -5.85 19.10 -16.93
N PHE A 31 -5.83 18.32 -15.84
CA PHE A 31 -6.92 17.43 -15.45
C PHE A 31 -8.21 18.19 -15.15
N LEU A 32 -8.15 19.33 -14.46
CA LEU A 32 -9.32 20.17 -14.16
C LEU A 32 -9.84 20.94 -15.39
N SER A 33 -9.03 21.05 -16.45
CA SER A 33 -9.41 21.79 -17.65
C SER A 33 -10.06 20.87 -18.68
N HIS A 34 -11.39 20.95 -18.81
CA HIS A 34 -12.16 20.10 -19.75
C HIS A 34 -11.75 20.19 -21.22
N ASN A 35 -11.02 21.24 -21.63
CA ASN A 35 -10.65 21.48 -23.02
C ASN A 35 -9.15 21.27 -23.31
N VAL A 36 -8.39 20.70 -22.37
CA VAL A 36 -6.93 20.56 -22.50
C VAL A 36 -6.54 19.09 -22.72
N PRO A 37 -5.78 18.76 -23.79
CA PRO A 37 -5.23 17.43 -23.97
C PRO A 37 -4.28 17.03 -22.82
N PRO A 38 -4.21 15.74 -22.45
CA PRO A 38 -4.88 14.63 -23.12
C PRO A 38 -6.34 14.44 -22.67
N PHE A 39 -6.78 15.07 -21.58
CA PHE A 39 -8.08 14.82 -20.95
C PHE A 39 -9.29 15.24 -21.78
N SER A 40 -9.15 16.24 -22.65
CA SER A 40 -10.21 16.61 -23.61
C SER A 40 -10.33 15.64 -24.79
N GLN A 41 -9.37 14.74 -24.99
CA GLN A 41 -9.31 13.76 -26.08
C GLN A 41 -9.46 12.36 -25.51
N TRP A 42 -10.47 12.17 -24.66
CA TRP A 42 -10.71 10.93 -23.95
C TRP A 42 -11.42 9.86 -24.80
N ARG A 43 -12.05 10.25 -25.92
CA ARG A 43 -12.69 9.34 -26.90
C ARG A 43 -12.38 9.71 -28.34
N THR A 44 -12.49 8.74 -29.23
CA THR A 44 -12.55 9.01 -30.68
C THR A 44 -13.86 9.72 -31.05
N PRO A 45 -13.87 10.63 -32.04
CA PRO A 45 -15.08 11.31 -32.49
C PRO A 45 -16.20 10.38 -33.00
N GLU A 46 -15.83 9.17 -33.44
CA GLU A 46 -16.75 8.18 -34.00
C GLU A 46 -17.48 7.35 -32.93
N VAL A 47 -16.97 7.33 -31.70
CA VAL A 47 -17.55 6.54 -30.60
C VAL A 47 -18.60 7.37 -29.86
N THR A 48 -19.83 6.86 -29.81
CA THR A 48 -20.95 7.45 -29.07
C THR A 48 -21.45 6.46 -28.03
N PHE A 49 -21.57 6.92 -26.78
CA PHE A 49 -22.16 6.14 -25.69
C PHE A 49 -23.63 6.50 -25.51
N SER A 50 -24.39 5.60 -24.89
CA SER A 50 -25.70 5.95 -24.33
C SER A 50 -25.51 6.97 -23.20
N PRO A 51 -26.52 7.82 -22.92
CA PRO A 51 -26.43 8.83 -21.85
C PRO A 51 -26.10 8.23 -20.47
N ASP A 52 -26.55 7.00 -20.22
CA ASP A 52 -26.35 6.30 -18.95
C ASP A 52 -24.90 5.78 -18.78
N ILE A 53 -24.14 5.66 -19.88
CA ILE A 53 -22.74 5.21 -19.87
C ILE A 53 -21.76 6.36 -20.06
N GLU A 54 -22.15 7.43 -20.78
CA GLU A 54 -21.23 8.48 -21.22
C GLU A 54 -20.44 9.12 -20.07
N VAL A 55 -21.09 9.39 -18.93
CA VAL A 55 -20.43 9.97 -17.75
C VAL A 55 -19.40 9.01 -17.17
N THR A 56 -19.76 7.75 -16.98
CA THR A 56 -18.86 6.70 -16.48
C THR A 56 -17.70 6.48 -17.43
N ALA A 57 -17.94 6.49 -18.75
CA ALA A 57 -16.92 6.36 -19.78
C ALA A 57 -15.93 7.54 -19.76
N GLU A 58 -16.42 8.78 -19.65
CA GLU A 58 -15.56 9.96 -19.55
C GLU A 58 -14.67 9.91 -18.30
N ILE A 59 -15.27 9.65 -17.12
CA ILE A 59 -14.54 9.57 -15.86
C ILE A 59 -13.49 8.46 -15.93
N SER A 60 -13.86 7.30 -16.45
CA SER A 60 -12.96 6.14 -16.60
C SER A 60 -11.79 6.45 -17.52
N ALA A 61 -12.04 7.05 -18.68
CA ALA A 61 -11.02 7.41 -19.65
C ALA A 61 -10.07 8.48 -19.11
N ARG A 62 -10.59 9.56 -18.51
CA ARG A 62 -9.75 10.61 -17.90
C ARG A 62 -8.97 10.10 -16.71
N GLY A 63 -9.57 9.26 -15.89
CA GLY A 63 -8.88 8.55 -14.82
C GLY A 63 -7.75 7.67 -15.36
N TYR A 64 -7.98 6.96 -16.46
CA TYR A 64 -6.99 6.05 -17.05
C TYR A 64 -5.81 6.81 -17.63
N GLN A 65 -6.07 7.93 -18.28
CA GLN A 65 -5.02 8.87 -18.68
C GLN A 65 -4.21 9.34 -17.47
N LEU A 66 -4.87 9.72 -16.38
CA LEU A 66 -4.18 10.13 -15.16
C LEU A 66 -3.30 8.99 -14.57
N ALA A 67 -3.81 7.76 -14.54
CA ALA A 67 -3.06 6.59 -14.08
C ALA A 67 -1.81 6.34 -14.92
N ILE A 68 -1.90 6.49 -16.25
CA ILE A 68 -0.75 6.34 -17.16
C ILE A 68 0.37 7.30 -16.77
N TRP A 69 0.06 8.56 -16.42
CA TRP A 69 1.09 9.48 -15.96
C TRP A 69 1.81 8.97 -14.71
N PHE A 70 1.07 8.46 -13.72
CA PHE A 70 1.66 7.90 -12.50
C PHE A 70 2.43 6.61 -12.76
N TRP A 71 1.96 5.73 -13.64
CA TRP A 71 2.71 4.52 -14.02
C TRP A 71 4.00 4.86 -14.75
N MET A 72 4.00 5.84 -15.65
CA MET A 72 5.21 6.35 -16.29
C MET A 72 6.18 6.97 -15.26
N PHE A 73 5.65 7.72 -14.29
CA PHE A 73 6.45 8.29 -13.21
C PHE A 73 7.06 7.20 -12.31
N SER A 74 6.27 6.18 -11.97
CA SER A 74 6.71 5.01 -11.22
C SER A 74 7.81 4.25 -11.93
N ALA A 75 7.67 4.03 -13.24
CA ALA A 75 8.70 3.39 -14.06
C ALA A 75 10.01 4.20 -14.11
N LYS A 76 9.93 5.53 -14.00
CA LYS A 76 11.10 6.41 -14.03
C LYS A 76 11.81 6.54 -12.67
N TYR A 77 11.06 6.64 -11.58
CA TYR A 77 11.63 6.98 -10.26
C TYR A 77 11.48 5.89 -9.21
N ASP A 78 10.32 5.22 -9.15
CA ASP A 78 9.92 4.07 -8.34
C ASP A 78 8.47 4.24 -7.82
N ALA A 79 7.92 3.17 -7.24
CA ALA A 79 6.56 3.16 -6.71
C ALA A 79 6.36 4.10 -5.51
N ILE A 80 7.40 4.36 -4.70
CA ILE A 80 7.30 5.23 -3.52
C ILE A 80 7.24 6.69 -3.94
N ALA A 81 8.10 7.11 -4.86
CA ALA A 81 8.10 8.42 -5.46
C ALA A 81 6.76 8.69 -6.18
N SER A 82 6.26 7.69 -6.93
CA SER A 82 4.95 7.78 -7.58
C SER A 82 3.80 7.90 -6.58
N ARG A 83 3.82 7.13 -5.48
CA ARG A 83 2.82 7.24 -4.41
C ARG A 83 2.84 8.64 -3.79
N MET A 84 4.02 9.19 -3.51
CA MET A 84 4.14 10.54 -2.96
C MET A 84 3.63 11.63 -3.92
N ALA A 85 3.94 11.51 -5.21
CA ALA A 85 3.42 12.42 -6.24
C ALA A 85 1.90 12.35 -6.35
N ARG A 86 1.31 11.14 -6.23
CA ARG A 86 -0.13 10.91 -6.23
C ARG A 86 -0.80 11.46 -4.97
N ASP A 87 -0.22 11.26 -3.78
CA ASP A 87 -0.70 11.84 -2.52
C ASP A 87 -0.80 13.37 -2.63
N ALA A 88 0.25 14.00 -3.19
CA ALA A 88 0.28 15.43 -3.44
C ALA A 88 -0.77 15.87 -4.47
N PHE A 89 -0.95 15.12 -5.56
CA PHE A 89 -1.99 15.39 -6.55
C PHE A 89 -3.38 15.39 -5.89
N CYS A 90 -3.69 14.37 -5.09
CA CYS A 90 -4.96 14.25 -4.39
C CYS A 90 -5.15 15.38 -3.36
N LEU A 91 -4.09 15.80 -2.65
CA LEU A 91 -4.16 16.98 -1.77
C LEU A 91 -4.52 18.25 -2.53
N PHE A 92 -3.90 18.50 -3.69
CA PHE A 92 -4.22 19.68 -4.50
C PHE A 92 -5.61 19.60 -5.12
N ALA A 93 -6.09 18.40 -5.47
CA ALA A 93 -7.46 18.20 -5.93
C ALA A 93 -8.47 18.52 -4.81
N ASP A 94 -8.22 18.05 -3.57
CA ASP A 94 -9.04 18.37 -2.39
C ASP A 94 -9.05 19.89 -2.07
N GLU A 95 -7.97 20.61 -2.37
CA GLU A 95 -7.92 22.08 -2.26
C GLU A 95 -8.80 22.80 -3.29
N ALA A 96 -8.99 22.20 -4.48
CA ALA A 96 -9.82 22.75 -5.55
C ALA A 96 -11.30 22.45 -5.32
N ASP A 97 -11.63 21.22 -4.91
CA ASP A 97 -12.98 20.78 -4.58
C ASP A 97 -12.92 19.73 -3.46
N PRO A 98 -13.53 19.98 -2.28
CA PRO A 98 -13.53 19.02 -1.18
C PRO A 98 -14.00 17.64 -1.63
N SER A 99 -13.27 16.59 -1.25
CA SER A 99 -13.51 15.17 -1.61
C SER A 99 -13.08 14.72 -3.00
N MET A 100 -12.68 15.64 -3.90
CA MET A 100 -12.20 15.27 -5.22
C MET A 100 -10.95 14.39 -5.16
N GLY A 101 -10.01 14.68 -4.27
CA GLY A 101 -8.81 13.86 -4.08
C GLY A 101 -9.15 12.44 -3.62
N THR A 102 -10.14 12.28 -2.73
CA THR A 102 -10.63 10.96 -2.28
C THR A 102 -11.27 10.17 -3.42
N MET A 103 -12.08 10.83 -4.27
CA MET A 103 -12.69 10.18 -5.45
C MET A 103 -11.62 9.73 -6.45
N ILE A 104 -10.65 10.60 -6.75
CA ILE A 104 -9.54 10.28 -7.66
C ILE A 104 -8.68 9.13 -7.10
N GLU A 105 -8.36 9.15 -5.80
CA GLU A 105 -7.60 8.08 -5.17
C GLU A 105 -8.33 6.73 -5.26
N SER A 106 -9.65 6.74 -5.12
CA SER A 106 -10.47 5.53 -5.24
C SER A 106 -10.44 4.97 -6.68
N LEU A 107 -10.55 5.85 -7.68
CA LEU A 107 -10.48 5.49 -9.10
C LEU A 107 -9.11 4.94 -9.49
N LEU A 108 -8.04 5.63 -9.10
CA LEU A 108 -6.67 5.19 -9.36
C LEU A 108 -6.36 3.87 -8.65
N SER A 109 -6.90 3.66 -7.43
CA SER A 109 -6.73 2.39 -6.70
C SER A 109 -7.47 1.24 -7.37
N LEU A 110 -8.64 1.48 -7.97
CA LEU A 110 -9.33 0.48 -8.79
C LEU A 110 -8.47 0.07 -9.99
N GLN A 111 -7.88 1.04 -10.69
CA GLN A 111 -7.02 0.79 -11.84
C GLN A 111 -5.77 0.01 -11.47
N ASP A 112 -5.12 0.34 -10.36
CA ASP A 112 -3.94 -0.43 -9.90
C ASP A 112 -4.31 -1.89 -9.61
N ARG A 113 -5.48 -2.15 -9.00
CA ARG A 113 -5.97 -3.52 -8.77
C ARG A 113 -6.25 -4.26 -10.07
N VAL A 114 -6.91 -3.61 -11.03
CA VAL A 114 -7.20 -4.23 -12.34
C VAL A 114 -5.91 -4.49 -13.11
N ASN A 115 -4.97 -3.55 -13.11
CA ASN A 115 -3.67 -3.72 -13.74
C ASN A 115 -2.89 -4.86 -13.08
N GLN A 116 -2.87 -4.94 -11.76
CA GLN A 116 -2.19 -6.02 -11.04
C GLN A 116 -2.82 -7.39 -11.33
N ALA A 117 -4.15 -7.51 -11.34
CA ALA A 117 -4.82 -8.73 -11.77
C ALA A 117 -4.47 -9.09 -13.23
N TYR A 118 -4.41 -8.08 -14.11
CA TYR A 118 -3.89 -8.21 -15.47
C TYR A 118 -2.37 -8.39 -15.54
N GLN A 119 -1.59 -8.40 -14.47
CA GLN A 119 -0.21 -8.92 -14.52
C GLN A 119 -0.16 -10.35 -14.00
N ASP A 120 -1.01 -10.71 -13.04
CA ASP A 120 -1.00 -12.01 -12.36
C ASP A 120 -1.73 -13.14 -13.11
N THR A 121 -2.81 -12.85 -13.85
CA THR A 121 -3.53 -13.87 -14.66
C THR A 121 -2.68 -14.48 -15.82
N PRO A 122 -2.62 -15.80 -16.01
CA PRO A 122 -1.91 -16.39 -17.14
C PRO A 122 -2.41 -15.91 -18.51
N ARG A 123 -1.54 -15.87 -19.53
CA ARG A 123 -1.87 -15.38 -20.87
C ARG A 123 -3.02 -16.17 -21.51
N GLU A 124 -3.07 -17.46 -21.23
CA GLU A 124 -4.10 -18.39 -21.70
C GLU A 124 -5.48 -18.00 -21.18
N GLU A 125 -5.56 -17.51 -19.94
CA GLU A 125 -6.80 -17.06 -19.29
C GLU A 125 -7.22 -15.64 -19.74
N ARG A 126 -6.33 -14.90 -20.39
CA ARG A 126 -6.63 -13.56 -20.97
C ARG A 126 -6.91 -13.60 -22.46
N SER A 127 -7.15 -14.76 -23.03
CA SER A 127 -7.35 -14.93 -24.47
C SER A 127 -8.76 -15.40 -24.81
N LEU A 128 -9.35 -14.83 -25.85
CA LEU A 128 -10.62 -15.28 -26.42
C LEU A 128 -10.36 -16.10 -27.69
N SER A 129 -10.98 -17.29 -27.76
CA SER A 129 -10.99 -18.10 -28.97
C SER A 129 -12.28 -17.83 -29.75
N ARG A 130 -12.14 -17.24 -30.95
CA ARG A 130 -13.25 -16.99 -31.87
C ARG A 130 -12.88 -17.54 -33.24
N ASP A 131 -13.75 -18.38 -33.80
CA ASP A 131 -13.58 -18.98 -35.14
C ASP A 131 -12.23 -19.71 -35.35
N GLY A 132 -11.65 -20.26 -34.29
CA GLY A 132 -10.37 -20.99 -34.32
C GLY A 132 -9.13 -20.13 -34.17
N GLU A 133 -9.27 -18.80 -34.09
CA GLU A 133 -8.18 -17.87 -33.78
C GLU A 133 -8.25 -17.44 -32.30
N THR A 134 -7.12 -17.56 -31.61
CA THR A 134 -6.98 -17.13 -30.21
C THR A 134 -6.37 -15.74 -30.18
N THR A 135 -7.14 -14.76 -29.70
CA THR A 135 -6.69 -13.36 -29.57
C THR A 135 -6.56 -13.00 -28.09
N GLU A 136 -5.39 -12.50 -27.70
CA GLU A 136 -5.14 -11.99 -26.36
C GLU A 136 -5.86 -10.65 -26.16
N LEU A 137 -6.56 -10.51 -25.05
CA LEU A 137 -7.26 -9.28 -24.70
C LEU A 137 -6.29 -8.25 -24.11
N PRO A 138 -6.36 -6.99 -24.56
CA PRO A 138 -5.51 -5.93 -24.04
C PRO A 138 -5.95 -5.50 -22.64
N LEU A 139 -5.04 -4.84 -21.89
CA LEU A 139 -5.33 -4.30 -20.55
C LEU A 139 -6.59 -3.43 -20.53
N GLU A 140 -6.81 -2.65 -21.58
CA GLU A 140 -7.94 -1.74 -21.72
C GLU A 140 -9.29 -2.47 -21.69
N PHE A 141 -9.34 -3.72 -22.14
CA PHE A 141 -10.54 -4.55 -22.02
C PHE A 141 -10.85 -4.90 -20.55
N PHE A 142 -9.82 -5.26 -19.78
CA PHE A 142 -9.96 -5.54 -18.36
C PHE A 142 -10.29 -4.27 -17.56
N MET A 143 -9.71 -3.13 -17.95
CA MET A 143 -10.04 -1.82 -17.38
C MET A 143 -11.51 -1.45 -17.63
N ALA A 144 -11.98 -1.57 -18.88
CA ALA A 144 -13.36 -1.29 -19.22
C ALA A 144 -14.35 -2.13 -18.39
N THR A 145 -14.14 -3.45 -18.37
CA THR A 145 -14.94 -4.37 -17.55
C THR A 145 -14.86 -4.01 -16.06
N GLY A 146 -13.67 -3.70 -15.56
CA GLY A 146 -13.45 -3.30 -14.17
C GLY A 146 -14.23 -2.04 -13.77
N PHE A 147 -14.25 -1.00 -14.62
CA PHE A 147 -15.03 0.20 -14.36
C PHE A 147 -16.52 -0.09 -14.38
N LEU A 148 -17.01 -0.70 -15.45
CA LEU A 148 -18.44 -0.94 -15.62
C LEU A 148 -19.02 -1.77 -14.45
N LEU A 149 -18.26 -2.72 -13.90
CA LEU A 149 -18.73 -3.55 -12.80
C LEU A 149 -18.54 -2.94 -11.42
N GLN A 150 -17.57 -2.05 -11.21
CA GLN A 150 -17.16 -1.59 -9.87
C GLN A 150 -17.42 -0.11 -9.58
N THR A 151 -17.77 0.71 -10.56
CA THR A 151 -18.16 2.11 -10.31
C THR A 151 -19.66 2.19 -10.02
N SER A 152 -20.05 2.81 -8.90
CA SER A 152 -21.46 2.91 -8.46
C SER A 152 -22.39 3.60 -9.47
N ASP A 153 -21.84 4.46 -10.31
CA ASP A 153 -22.58 5.23 -11.31
C ASP A 153 -22.74 4.47 -12.63
N SER A 154 -22.15 3.27 -12.74
CA SER A 154 -22.35 2.40 -13.90
C SER A 154 -23.69 1.66 -13.79
N PRO A 155 -24.46 1.55 -14.90
CA PRO A 155 -25.66 0.71 -14.93
C PRO A 155 -25.35 -0.78 -14.77
N TYR A 156 -24.08 -1.19 -14.93
CA TYR A 156 -23.61 -2.58 -14.74
C TYR A 156 -23.05 -2.85 -13.34
N PHE A 157 -23.16 -1.89 -12.42
CA PHE A 157 -22.57 -2.01 -11.09
C PHE A 157 -23.06 -3.26 -10.34
N GLY A 158 -22.12 -4.12 -9.94
CA GLY A 158 -22.40 -5.33 -9.15
C GLY A 158 -23.10 -6.46 -9.90
N ILE A 159 -23.27 -6.35 -11.23
CA ILE A 159 -23.85 -7.44 -12.03
C ILE A 159 -22.83 -8.57 -12.20
N VAL A 160 -23.29 -9.82 -12.17
CA VAL A 160 -22.45 -11.02 -12.36
C VAL A 160 -22.92 -11.77 -13.59
N GLY A 161 -22.13 -11.74 -14.67
CA GLY A 161 -22.31 -12.63 -15.82
C GLY A 161 -23.34 -12.21 -16.88
N ASP A 162 -23.84 -10.97 -16.86
CA ASP A 162 -24.64 -10.45 -17.97
C ASP A 162 -23.74 -9.91 -19.11
N ASP A 163 -24.25 -10.01 -20.33
CA ASP A 163 -23.70 -9.35 -21.52
C ASP A 163 -23.80 -7.83 -21.32
N MET A 164 -22.67 -7.12 -21.32
CA MET A 164 -22.59 -5.65 -21.19
C MET A 164 -22.99 -4.94 -22.49
N ASN A 165 -23.76 -5.61 -23.36
CA ASN A 165 -24.27 -5.12 -24.65
C ASN A 165 -23.18 -4.55 -25.59
N GLY A 166 -21.92 -4.97 -25.43
CA GLY A 166 -20.77 -4.41 -26.14
C GLY A 166 -20.29 -3.04 -25.64
N ASP A 167 -20.82 -2.51 -24.54
CA ASP A 167 -20.33 -1.28 -23.90
C ASP A 167 -18.91 -1.47 -23.34
N ASP A 168 -18.56 -2.68 -22.91
CA ASP A 168 -17.22 -3.07 -22.48
C ASP A 168 -16.20 -2.99 -23.61
N ILE A 169 -16.56 -3.49 -24.81
CA ILE A 169 -15.72 -3.42 -26.01
C ILE A 169 -15.58 -1.95 -26.46
N THR A 170 -16.69 -1.23 -26.51
CA THR A 170 -16.70 0.19 -26.93
C THR A 170 -15.88 1.06 -25.97
N LEU A 171 -16.00 0.82 -24.66
CA LEU A 171 -15.19 1.49 -23.64
C LEU A 171 -13.71 1.08 -23.76
N ALA A 172 -13.39 -0.19 -24.03
CA ALA A 172 -12.01 -0.61 -24.22
C ALA A 172 -11.32 0.10 -25.40
N GLU A 173 -12.02 0.25 -26.54
CA GLU A 173 -11.53 1.03 -27.68
C GLU A 173 -11.29 2.51 -27.31
N CYS A 174 -12.23 3.09 -26.56
CA CYS A 174 -12.13 4.44 -26.03
C CYS A 174 -10.93 4.61 -25.09
N LEU A 175 -10.72 3.68 -24.15
CA LEU A 175 -9.58 3.66 -23.23
C LEU A 175 -8.25 3.52 -23.98
N SER A 176 -8.19 2.71 -25.04
CA SER A 176 -6.99 2.56 -25.85
C SER A 176 -6.64 3.86 -26.58
N HIS A 177 -7.64 4.55 -27.14
CA HIS A 177 -7.45 5.88 -27.71
C HIS A 177 -6.96 6.88 -26.65
N ALA A 178 -7.62 6.93 -25.50
CA ALA A 178 -7.26 7.82 -24.39
C ALA A 178 -5.81 7.60 -23.95
N ALA A 179 -5.37 6.35 -23.86
CA ALA A 179 -4.00 5.98 -23.53
C ALA A 179 -2.98 6.49 -24.55
N GLN A 180 -3.26 6.35 -25.84
CA GLN A 180 -2.39 6.87 -26.89
C GLN A 180 -2.21 8.39 -26.80
N GLN A 181 -3.31 9.13 -26.56
CA GLN A 181 -3.24 10.58 -26.37
C GLN A 181 -2.46 10.95 -25.10
N ALA A 182 -2.69 10.24 -23.99
CA ALA A 182 -1.95 10.43 -22.76
C ALA A 182 -0.45 10.20 -22.94
N ILE A 183 -0.04 9.09 -23.55
CA ILE A 183 1.37 8.76 -23.80
C ILE A 183 2.04 9.85 -24.65
N ALA A 184 1.38 10.33 -25.71
CA ALA A 184 1.91 11.36 -26.59
C ALA A 184 2.21 12.68 -25.86
N ILE A 185 1.37 13.07 -24.90
CA ILE A 185 1.53 14.29 -24.11
C ILE A 185 2.45 14.09 -22.91
N PHE A 186 2.33 12.98 -22.20
CA PHE A 186 3.06 12.73 -20.97
C PHE A 186 4.51 12.31 -21.20
N THR A 187 4.85 11.74 -22.36
CA THR A 187 6.25 11.40 -22.69
C THR A 187 7.17 12.63 -22.65
N PRO A 188 6.93 13.73 -23.38
CA PRO A 188 7.79 14.91 -23.31
C PRO A 188 7.74 15.59 -21.92
N MET A 189 6.60 15.53 -21.23
CA MET A 189 6.48 16.03 -19.85
C MET A 189 7.40 15.25 -18.90
N GLN A 190 7.39 13.92 -18.96
CA GLN A 190 8.24 13.05 -18.14
C GLN A 190 9.72 13.21 -18.52
N GLN A 191 10.06 13.43 -19.79
CA GLN A 191 11.43 13.68 -20.24
C GLN A 191 12.01 14.99 -19.69
N ALA A 192 11.18 16.01 -19.46
CA ALA A 192 11.62 17.29 -18.90
C ALA A 192 12.01 17.21 -17.42
N LEU A 193 11.52 16.20 -16.69
CA LEU A 193 11.85 15.97 -15.28
C LEU A 193 13.32 15.53 -15.12
N VAL A 194 14.09 16.28 -14.33
CA VAL A 194 15.52 16.00 -14.13
C VAL A 194 15.73 14.94 -13.04
N ALA A 195 15.11 15.12 -11.88
CA ALA A 195 15.23 14.23 -10.74
C ALA A 195 13.97 14.31 -9.87
N PHE A 196 13.72 13.26 -9.09
CA PHE A 196 12.77 13.29 -8.00
C PHE A 196 13.45 13.83 -6.75
N ASP A 197 12.86 14.85 -6.13
CA ASP A 197 13.29 15.39 -4.84
C ASP A 197 12.05 15.54 -3.93
N PRO A 198 11.89 14.69 -2.89
CA PRO A 198 10.71 14.71 -2.02
C PRO A 198 10.58 16.05 -1.28
N ARG A 199 11.67 16.78 -1.04
CA ARG A 199 11.66 18.09 -0.35
C ARG A 199 10.93 19.18 -1.13
N THR A 200 10.67 18.96 -2.42
CA THR A 200 9.87 19.87 -3.23
C THR A 200 8.37 19.83 -2.88
N PHE A 201 7.90 18.81 -2.15
CA PHE A 201 6.51 18.68 -1.73
C PHE A 201 6.30 19.35 -0.35
N PRO A 202 5.56 20.49 -0.29
CA PRO A 202 5.32 21.21 0.97
C PRO A 202 4.27 20.53 1.86
N LYS A 203 3.49 19.61 1.30
CA LYS A 203 2.47 18.82 1.99
C LYS A 203 2.56 17.38 1.50
N TRP A 204 2.27 16.45 2.40
CA TRP A 204 2.28 15.01 2.14
C TRP A 204 1.15 14.35 2.97
N LYS A 205 0.78 13.11 2.61
CA LYS A 205 -0.21 12.31 3.35
C LYS A 205 0.49 11.10 3.95
N TRP A 206 0.05 10.62 5.11
CA TRP A 206 0.49 9.34 5.67
C TRP A 206 -0.09 8.17 4.88
N SER A 207 0.64 7.06 4.78
CA SER A 207 0.11 5.83 4.19
C SER A 207 -1.04 5.29 5.05
N ALA A 208 -2.04 4.69 4.39
CA ALA A 208 -3.14 4.01 5.09
C ALA A 208 -2.65 2.80 5.90
N HIS A 209 -1.64 2.10 5.36
CA HIS A 209 -0.97 0.96 6.00
C HIS A 209 0.52 1.29 6.13
N PRO A 210 0.93 2.10 7.14
CA PRO A 210 2.33 2.46 7.30
C PRO A 210 3.16 1.24 7.70
N GLY A 211 4.39 1.18 7.20
CA GLY A 211 5.39 0.26 7.73
C GLY A 211 5.95 0.75 9.07
N ALA A 212 6.86 -0.03 9.65
CA ALA A 212 7.40 0.23 10.97
C ALA A 212 8.10 1.60 11.09
N PHE A 213 8.87 2.00 10.07
CA PHE A 213 9.59 3.26 10.06
C PHE A 213 8.64 4.45 9.90
N GLU A 214 7.69 4.40 8.95
CA GLU A 214 6.69 5.46 8.76
C GLU A 214 5.78 5.58 10.00
N ARG A 215 5.35 4.46 10.59
CA ARG A 215 4.54 4.47 11.81
C ARG A 215 5.27 5.14 12.97
N HIS A 216 6.58 4.97 13.07
CA HIS A 216 7.35 5.66 14.10
C HIS A 216 7.48 7.17 13.85
N LEU A 217 7.51 7.61 12.60
CA LEU A 217 7.40 9.04 12.28
C LEU A 217 6.01 9.58 12.65
N GLN A 218 4.94 8.83 12.38
CA GLN A 218 3.57 9.21 12.78
C GLN A 218 3.46 9.46 14.28
N ARG A 219 4.05 8.60 15.11
CA ARG A 219 4.04 8.77 16.58
C ARG A 219 4.72 10.06 17.02
N ARG A 220 5.79 10.44 16.33
CA ARG A 220 6.65 11.58 16.69
C ARG A 220 6.12 12.92 16.21
N HIS A 221 5.48 12.93 15.03
CA HIS A 221 5.00 14.14 14.38
C HIS A 221 4.09 14.95 15.30
N ASP A 222 4.49 16.19 15.58
CA ASP A 222 3.79 17.14 16.47
C ASP A 222 3.48 16.61 17.89
N ASN A 223 4.20 15.60 18.36
CA ASN A 223 3.92 14.96 19.63
C ASN A 223 4.80 15.49 20.77
N PRO A 224 4.24 16.18 21.78
CA PRO A 224 5.01 16.78 22.87
C PRO A 224 5.72 15.78 23.78
N LEU A 225 5.42 14.49 23.67
CA LEU A 225 6.10 13.42 24.41
C LEU A 225 7.49 13.10 23.84
N PHE A 226 7.80 13.56 22.64
CA PHE A 226 9.13 13.42 22.04
C PHE A 226 9.93 14.72 22.19
N SER A 227 11.26 14.67 22.01
CA SER A 227 12.08 15.88 22.03
C SER A 227 11.76 16.80 20.85
N GLU A 228 11.90 18.12 21.03
CA GLU A 228 11.50 19.13 20.02
C GLU A 228 12.07 18.85 18.62
N ARG A 229 13.37 18.49 18.56
CA ARG A 229 14.05 18.15 17.30
C ARG A 229 13.48 16.91 16.59
N ARG A 230 12.79 16.02 17.33
CA ARG A 230 12.23 14.77 16.82
C ARG A 230 10.77 14.90 16.38
N ARG A 231 10.11 16.01 16.73
CA ARG A 231 8.69 16.27 16.40
C ARG A 231 8.49 16.75 14.97
N VAL A 232 9.51 17.38 14.40
CA VAL A 232 9.50 17.87 13.03
C VAL A 232 9.71 16.70 12.08
N VAL A 233 8.75 16.48 11.19
CA VAL A 233 8.83 15.47 10.12
C VAL A 233 8.54 16.18 8.80
N ASP A 234 9.46 16.07 7.86
CA ASP A 234 9.27 16.62 6.51
C ASP A 234 9.00 15.53 5.46
N ALA A 235 8.85 15.93 4.20
CA ALA A 235 8.60 15.01 3.10
C ALA A 235 9.78 14.06 2.84
N ASP A 236 11.02 14.49 3.09
CA ASP A 236 12.21 13.65 2.92
C ASP A 236 12.23 12.53 3.96
N ASP A 237 11.92 12.85 5.22
CA ASP A 237 11.78 11.85 6.30
C ASP A 237 10.74 10.78 5.94
N VAL A 238 9.58 11.19 5.45
CA VAL A 238 8.50 10.27 5.05
C VAL A 238 8.90 9.41 3.87
N TYR A 239 9.54 10.00 2.85
CA TYR A 239 10.04 9.27 1.69
C TYR A 239 11.08 8.22 2.12
N GLU A 240 12.08 8.60 2.90
CA GLU A 240 13.14 7.70 3.39
C GLU A 240 12.59 6.58 4.27
N ALA A 241 11.60 6.86 5.12
CA ALA A 241 10.92 5.83 5.91
C ALA A 241 10.19 4.82 5.02
N ARG A 242 9.42 5.30 4.03
CA ARG A 242 8.72 4.43 3.07
C ARG A 242 9.67 3.59 2.24
N VAL A 243 10.81 4.15 1.83
CA VAL A 243 11.86 3.40 1.12
C VAL A 243 12.42 2.28 2.00
N LYS A 244 12.71 2.56 3.28
CA LYS A 244 13.16 1.53 4.23
C LYS A 244 12.10 0.45 4.45
N ASP A 245 10.85 0.87 4.61
CA ASP A 245 9.73 -0.05 4.81
C ASP A 245 9.54 -0.98 3.60
N ALA A 246 9.56 -0.42 2.39
CA ALA A 246 9.45 -1.19 1.15
C ALA A 246 10.62 -2.15 0.94
N ARG A 247 11.86 -1.71 1.23
CA ARG A 247 13.05 -2.58 1.16
C ARG A 247 12.96 -3.75 2.14
N ALA A 248 12.53 -3.50 3.37
CA ALA A 248 12.37 -4.53 4.38
C ALA A 248 11.29 -5.56 3.98
N LEU A 249 10.14 -5.12 3.49
CA LEU A 249 9.10 -6.03 2.99
C LEU A 249 9.55 -6.82 1.76
N LYS A 250 10.30 -6.20 0.84
CA LYS A 250 10.89 -6.91 -0.30
C LYS A 250 11.85 -7.99 0.17
N ALA A 251 12.74 -7.69 1.12
CA ALA A 251 13.67 -8.69 1.66
C ALA A 251 12.93 -9.89 2.27
N ILE A 252 11.85 -9.66 3.02
CA ILE A 252 11.04 -10.76 3.57
C ILE A 252 10.41 -11.57 2.43
N ARG A 253 9.88 -10.93 1.38
CA ARG A 253 9.30 -11.62 0.22
C ARG A 253 10.34 -12.49 -0.50
N ASP A 254 11.54 -11.96 -0.72
CA ASP A 254 12.64 -12.69 -1.35
C ASP A 254 13.02 -13.92 -0.49
N ASP A 255 13.10 -13.75 0.84
CA ASP A 255 13.38 -14.87 1.76
C ASP A 255 12.27 -15.93 1.79
N VAL A 256 10.99 -15.52 1.62
CA VAL A 256 9.85 -16.45 1.49
C VAL A 256 9.94 -17.23 0.19
N ALA A 257 10.26 -16.57 -0.92
CA ALA A 257 10.43 -17.22 -2.22
C ALA A 257 11.57 -18.25 -2.18
N GLU A 258 12.72 -17.88 -1.60
CA GLU A 258 13.85 -18.80 -1.40
C GLU A 258 13.43 -20.02 -0.56
N LEU A 259 12.70 -19.79 0.54
CA LEU A 259 12.23 -20.88 1.40
C LEU A 259 11.23 -21.79 0.67
N ALA A 260 10.34 -21.21 -0.13
CA ALA A 260 9.39 -21.95 -0.95
C ALA A 260 10.11 -22.81 -1.99
N GLU A 261 11.13 -22.27 -2.67
CA GLU A 261 11.95 -23.03 -3.63
C GLU A 261 12.67 -24.20 -2.96
N VAL A 262 13.28 -23.96 -1.78
CA VAL A 262 13.96 -25.02 -1.01
C VAL A 262 13.00 -26.15 -0.64
N PHE A 263 11.76 -25.83 -0.27
CA PHE A 263 10.78 -26.81 0.17
C PHE A 263 10.09 -27.52 -1.01
N LEU A 264 9.55 -26.76 -1.97
CA LEU A 264 8.80 -27.28 -3.12
C LEU A 264 9.71 -27.94 -4.17
N GLY A 265 11.01 -27.59 -4.19
CA GLY A 265 12.00 -28.25 -5.02
C GLY A 265 12.40 -29.65 -4.55
N GLN A 266 12.00 -30.07 -3.33
CA GLN A 266 12.22 -31.43 -2.87
C GLN A 266 11.16 -32.38 -3.45
N THR A 267 11.58 -33.30 -4.32
CA THR A 267 10.71 -34.35 -4.84
C THR A 267 10.44 -35.46 -3.83
N GLU A 268 11.38 -35.70 -2.91
CA GLU A 268 11.28 -36.67 -1.83
C GLU A 268 11.82 -36.08 -0.52
N LEU A 269 11.27 -36.51 0.61
CA LEU A 269 11.79 -36.11 1.91
C LEU A 269 13.19 -36.71 2.16
N PRO A 270 14.14 -35.96 2.75
CA PRO A 270 15.39 -36.52 3.21
C PRO A 270 15.20 -37.68 4.19
N MET A 271 16.13 -38.63 4.27
CA MET A 271 16.04 -39.74 5.23
C MET A 271 15.85 -39.25 6.67
N ASP A 272 16.51 -38.16 7.06
CA ASP A 272 16.32 -37.50 8.34
C ASP A 272 15.40 -36.27 8.18
N TRP A 273 14.13 -36.55 7.87
CA TRP A 273 13.13 -35.55 7.50
C TRP A 273 12.75 -34.62 8.67
N HIS A 274 12.86 -35.08 9.92
CA HIS A 274 12.37 -34.33 11.08
C HIS A 274 13.16 -33.02 11.31
N PRO A 275 14.51 -33.03 11.36
CA PRO A 275 15.30 -31.79 11.40
C PRO A 275 15.03 -30.87 10.21
N PHE A 276 14.82 -31.43 9.01
CA PHE A 276 14.52 -30.67 7.81
C PHE A 276 13.19 -29.90 7.93
N LEU A 277 12.08 -30.60 8.20
CA LEU A 277 10.77 -29.96 8.34
C LEU A 277 10.71 -28.99 9.53
N ASN A 278 11.37 -29.33 10.64
CA ASN A 278 11.46 -28.41 11.78
C ASN A 278 12.26 -27.14 11.42
N GLY A 279 13.34 -27.27 10.64
CA GLY A 279 14.13 -26.13 10.17
C GLY A 279 13.30 -25.19 9.28
N ILE A 280 12.52 -25.73 8.35
CA ILE A 280 11.59 -24.94 7.51
C ILE A 280 10.54 -24.24 8.38
N ARG A 281 9.93 -24.95 9.34
CA ARG A 281 8.95 -24.39 10.26
C ARG A 281 9.50 -23.20 11.06
N VAL A 282 10.69 -23.34 11.65
CA VAL A 282 11.35 -22.27 12.41
C VAL A 282 11.65 -21.05 11.52
N ARG A 283 12.10 -21.26 10.27
CA ARG A 283 12.29 -20.16 9.31
C ARG A 283 10.96 -19.46 8.99
N LEU A 284 9.87 -20.20 8.78
CA LEU A 284 8.54 -19.62 8.57
C LEU A 284 8.09 -18.76 9.75
N ASP A 285 8.33 -19.20 10.99
CA ASP A 285 7.98 -18.42 12.16
C ASP A 285 8.80 -17.13 12.28
N THR A 286 10.10 -17.21 11.97
CA THR A 286 10.98 -16.05 11.92
C THR A 286 10.51 -15.04 10.87
N LEU A 287 10.13 -15.51 9.69
CA LEU A 287 9.63 -14.67 8.60
C LEU A 287 8.29 -14.03 8.94
N GLU A 288 7.38 -14.77 9.57
CA GLU A 288 6.09 -14.23 10.02
C GLU A 288 6.28 -13.17 11.12
N THR A 289 7.18 -13.41 12.08
CA THR A 289 7.54 -12.39 13.07
C THR A 289 8.11 -11.14 12.41
N ARG A 290 9.07 -11.28 11.49
CA ARG A 290 9.64 -10.15 10.74
C ARG A 290 8.57 -9.38 9.97
N ARG A 291 7.62 -10.08 9.33
CA ARG A 291 6.49 -9.46 8.61
C ARG A 291 5.60 -8.66 9.56
N LEU A 292 5.22 -9.24 10.69
CA LEU A 292 4.41 -8.57 11.70
C LEU A 292 5.11 -7.30 12.21
N VAL A 293 6.39 -7.42 12.57
CA VAL A 293 7.23 -6.30 13.02
C VAL A 293 7.29 -5.19 11.99
N GLN A 294 7.47 -5.54 10.72
CA GLN A 294 7.60 -4.58 9.63
C GLN A 294 6.29 -3.86 9.29
N GLY A 295 5.13 -4.49 9.51
CA GLY A 295 3.83 -3.89 9.24
C GLY A 295 3.57 -3.65 7.75
N GLY A 296 2.97 -2.51 7.41
CA GLY A 296 2.70 -2.12 6.03
C GLY A 296 1.66 -2.99 5.29
N GLU A 297 1.64 -2.86 3.96
CA GLU A 297 0.82 -3.69 3.06
C GLU A 297 1.43 -5.10 2.90
N SER A 298 1.30 -5.93 3.93
CA SER A 298 1.90 -7.27 3.98
C SER A 298 0.89 -8.41 4.11
N ALA A 299 -0.40 -8.15 3.83
CA ALA A 299 -1.46 -9.15 3.95
C ALA A 299 -1.23 -10.37 3.03
N SER A 300 -0.99 -10.13 1.73
CA SER A 300 -0.70 -11.19 0.74
C SER A 300 0.55 -12.01 1.10
N LEU A 301 1.55 -11.37 1.70
CA LEU A 301 2.74 -12.06 2.20
C LEU A 301 2.41 -12.97 3.39
N GLY A 302 1.51 -12.55 4.28
CA GLY A 302 1.00 -13.37 5.37
C GLY A 302 0.21 -14.58 4.86
N GLU A 303 -0.61 -14.40 3.82
CA GLU A 303 -1.34 -15.49 3.16
C GLU A 303 -0.37 -16.51 2.52
N ALA A 304 0.65 -16.03 1.79
CA ALA A 304 1.67 -16.90 1.20
C ALA A 304 2.44 -17.71 2.27
N LEU A 305 2.80 -17.07 3.40
CA LEU A 305 3.44 -17.75 4.54
C LEU A 305 2.52 -18.80 5.17
N ALA A 306 1.23 -18.49 5.35
CA ALA A 306 0.25 -19.42 5.90
C ALA A 306 0.04 -20.63 4.97
N GLU A 307 -0.03 -20.40 3.67
CA GLU A 307 -0.19 -21.46 2.66
C GLU A 307 1.06 -22.36 2.62
N LEU A 308 2.27 -21.79 2.61
CA LEU A 308 3.50 -22.58 2.68
C LEU A 308 3.58 -23.38 3.99
N ARG A 309 3.23 -22.78 5.13
CA ARG A 309 3.18 -23.49 6.42
C ARG A 309 2.20 -24.65 6.39
N LYS A 310 1.02 -24.47 5.80
CA LYS A 310 0.02 -25.53 5.65
C LYS A 310 0.60 -26.72 4.87
N HIS A 311 1.24 -26.48 3.73
CA HIS A 311 1.90 -27.53 2.95
C HIS A 311 2.99 -28.27 3.74
N VAL A 312 3.84 -27.53 4.48
CA VAL A 312 4.87 -28.12 5.35
C VAL A 312 4.24 -29.02 6.41
N LEU A 313 3.17 -28.57 7.07
CA LEU A 313 2.47 -29.34 8.09
C LEU A 313 1.75 -30.56 7.52
N ASP A 314 1.19 -30.47 6.31
CA ASP A 314 0.53 -31.60 5.66
C ASP A 314 1.55 -32.71 5.33
N ILE A 315 2.72 -32.35 4.81
CA ILE A 315 3.83 -33.31 4.60
C ILE A 315 4.31 -33.89 5.93
N TRP A 316 4.43 -33.07 6.98
CA TRP A 316 4.82 -33.54 8.32
C TRP A 316 3.83 -34.56 8.86
N ARG A 317 2.52 -34.31 8.72
CA ARG A 317 1.46 -35.25 9.15
C ARG A 317 1.57 -36.58 8.41
N VAL A 318 1.82 -36.54 7.09
CA VAL A 318 2.04 -37.76 6.29
C VAL A 318 3.27 -38.52 6.79
N ALA A 319 4.37 -37.84 7.08
CA ALA A 319 5.61 -38.46 7.57
C ALA A 319 5.47 -39.09 8.97
N LEU A 320 4.63 -38.53 9.84
CA LEU A 320 4.28 -39.12 11.14
C LEU A 320 3.36 -40.35 11.04
N GLY A 321 2.73 -40.57 9.88
CA GLY A 321 1.81 -41.66 9.65
C GLY A 321 0.61 -41.63 10.61
N ASN A 322 0.12 -42.81 11.01
CA ASN A 322 -1.09 -42.95 11.83
C ASN A 322 -0.80 -42.90 13.35
N SER A 323 0.27 -42.24 13.80
CA SER A 323 0.58 -42.12 15.23
C SER A 323 -0.24 -40.98 15.87
N PRO A 324 -1.36 -41.27 16.60
CA PRO A 324 -2.27 -40.21 17.05
C PRO A 324 -1.61 -39.32 18.10
N GLU A 325 -0.75 -39.88 18.94
CA GLU A 325 0.00 -39.16 19.97
C GLU A 325 0.96 -38.13 19.36
N GLN A 326 1.73 -38.51 18.34
CA GLN A 326 2.67 -37.59 17.69
C GLN A 326 1.95 -36.48 16.91
N LEU A 327 0.83 -36.80 16.27
CA LEU A 327 -0.02 -35.82 15.62
C LEU A 327 -0.62 -34.83 16.63
N GLU A 328 -1.05 -35.30 17.81
CA GLU A 328 -1.55 -34.43 18.87
C GLU A 328 -0.45 -33.50 19.39
N VAL A 329 0.77 -34.01 19.59
CA VAL A 329 1.93 -33.20 19.99
C VAL A 329 2.22 -32.10 18.97
N LEU A 330 2.23 -32.43 17.67
CA LEU A 330 2.43 -31.44 16.60
C LEU A 330 1.33 -30.38 16.61
N ASN A 331 0.06 -30.78 16.62
CA ASN A 331 -1.07 -29.85 16.59
C ASN A 331 -1.10 -28.94 17.83
N ARG A 332 -0.75 -29.47 19.00
CA ARG A 332 -0.65 -28.70 20.24
C ARG A 332 0.50 -27.69 20.17
N ALA A 333 1.66 -28.09 19.64
CA ALA A 333 2.79 -27.19 19.45
C ALA A 333 2.43 -26.03 18.50
N GLU A 334 1.79 -26.33 17.36
CA GLU A 334 1.33 -25.32 16.41
C GLU A 334 0.32 -24.34 17.02
N THR A 335 -0.66 -24.88 17.76
CA THR A 335 -1.69 -24.08 18.41
C THR A 335 -1.08 -23.15 19.46
N ASN A 336 -0.17 -23.67 20.29
CA ASN A 336 0.49 -22.89 21.32
C ASN A 336 1.36 -21.79 20.72
N GLN A 337 2.12 -22.11 19.67
CA GLN A 337 2.97 -21.14 18.98
C GLN A 337 2.15 -20.02 18.33
N HIS A 338 1.04 -20.36 17.67
CA HIS A 338 0.14 -19.38 17.09
C HIS A 338 -0.43 -18.43 18.15
N ARG A 339 -0.97 -18.98 19.26
CA ARG A 339 -1.50 -18.19 20.38
C ARG A 339 -0.44 -17.29 21.02
N GLN A 340 0.76 -17.82 21.24
CA GLN A 340 1.86 -17.06 21.81
C GLN A 340 2.25 -15.88 20.91
N ARG A 341 2.34 -16.11 19.60
CA ARG A 341 2.63 -15.05 18.63
C ARG A 341 1.51 -14.00 18.59
N GLU A 342 0.26 -14.43 18.56
CA GLU A 342 -0.89 -13.51 18.59
C GLU A 342 -0.89 -12.64 19.85
N ALA A 343 -0.57 -13.21 21.02
CA ALA A 343 -0.44 -12.47 22.25
C ALA A 343 0.74 -11.47 22.21
N LEU A 344 1.95 -11.93 21.89
CA LEU A 344 3.16 -11.11 21.92
C LEU A 344 3.17 -10.00 20.86
N TYR A 345 2.64 -10.28 19.67
CA TYR A 345 2.65 -9.36 18.53
C TYR A 345 1.25 -8.79 18.24
N GLY A 346 0.35 -8.80 19.23
CA GLY A 346 -1.04 -8.36 19.07
C GLY A 346 -1.19 -6.86 18.80
N THR A 347 -0.26 -6.04 19.29
CA THR A 347 -0.28 -4.57 19.12
C THR A 347 0.93 -4.08 18.34
N VAL A 348 0.78 -2.95 17.63
CA VAL A 348 1.87 -2.38 16.81
C VAL A 348 3.05 -1.95 17.68
N TRP A 349 2.81 -1.42 18.86
CA TRP A 349 3.89 -1.05 19.77
C TRP A 349 4.66 -2.27 20.29
N MET A 350 3.97 -3.35 20.69
CA MET A 350 4.64 -4.57 21.15
C MET A 350 5.52 -5.19 20.05
N ARG A 351 5.04 -5.19 18.81
CA ARG A 351 5.83 -5.62 17.65
C ARG A 351 7.15 -4.85 17.55
N HIS A 352 7.12 -3.54 17.72
CA HIS A 352 8.33 -2.72 17.63
C HIS A 352 9.22 -2.86 18.88
N LEU A 353 8.64 -3.02 20.07
CA LEU A 353 9.40 -3.29 21.30
C LEU A 353 10.20 -4.59 21.19
N LEU A 354 9.58 -5.63 20.61
CA LEU A 354 10.17 -6.96 20.45
C LEU A 354 11.07 -7.07 19.21
N SER A 355 11.12 -6.04 18.36
CA SER A 355 12.16 -5.97 17.32
C SER A 355 13.52 -5.82 18.00
N GLU A 356 14.59 -6.36 17.42
CA GLU A 356 15.95 -6.45 18.01
C GLU A 356 16.65 -5.07 18.21
N GLY A 357 15.98 -4.07 18.78
CA GLY A 357 16.48 -2.73 19.11
C GLY A 357 16.60 -1.77 17.93
N THR A 358 16.17 -2.15 16.72
CA THR A 358 16.41 -1.37 15.49
C THR A 358 15.33 -0.33 15.19
N LEU A 359 14.09 -0.52 15.65
CA LEU A 359 12.95 0.32 15.26
C LEU A 359 12.60 1.41 16.28
N LEU A 360 12.79 1.14 17.57
CA LEU A 360 12.51 2.08 18.66
C LEU A 360 13.78 2.34 19.47
N PRO A 361 14.36 3.54 19.39
CA PRO A 361 15.38 3.98 20.33
C PRO A 361 14.88 3.87 21.77
N ALA A 362 15.77 3.53 22.71
CA ALA A 362 15.42 3.25 24.10
C ALA A 362 14.70 4.43 24.79
N ASP A 363 15.09 5.66 24.46
CA ASP A 363 14.48 6.90 24.96
C ASP A 363 13.10 7.19 24.32
N GLU A 364 12.76 6.51 23.23
CA GLU A 364 11.51 6.69 22.48
C GLU A 364 10.47 5.59 22.76
N VAL A 365 10.84 4.53 23.51
CA VAL A 365 9.94 3.42 23.86
C VAL A 365 8.68 3.91 24.59
N VAL A 366 8.86 4.72 25.63
CA VAL A 366 7.76 5.24 26.47
C VAL A 366 6.93 6.31 25.76
N PRO A 367 7.53 7.34 25.11
CA PRO A 367 6.78 8.25 24.24
C PRO A 367 5.94 7.51 23.19
N ALA A 368 6.51 6.48 22.54
CA ALA A 368 5.82 5.68 21.55
C ALA A 368 4.62 4.91 22.14
N LEU A 369 4.78 4.32 23.34
CA LEU A 369 3.69 3.63 24.03
C LEU A 369 2.52 4.58 24.31
N LEU A 370 2.82 5.74 24.87
CA LEU A 370 1.83 6.76 25.20
C LEU A 370 1.20 7.43 23.97
N SER A 371 1.76 7.21 22.78
CA SER A 371 1.19 7.68 21.51
C SER A 371 0.11 6.75 20.96
N GLU A 372 0.08 5.49 21.38
CA GLU A 372 -1.00 4.56 21.00
C GLU A 372 -2.32 4.92 21.70
N ASP A 373 -3.43 4.39 21.21
CA ASP A 373 -4.71 4.55 21.89
C ASP A 373 -4.78 3.74 23.21
N SER A 374 -5.75 4.09 24.06
CA SER A 374 -5.93 3.45 25.37
C SER A 374 -6.19 1.94 25.26
N VAL A 375 -6.85 1.47 24.19
CA VAL A 375 -7.17 0.05 23.99
C VAL A 375 -5.90 -0.74 23.66
N GLU A 376 -5.05 -0.22 22.79
CA GLU A 376 -3.77 -0.83 22.43
C GLU A 376 -2.79 -0.83 23.61
N ILE A 377 -2.78 0.23 24.44
CA ILE A 377 -1.98 0.25 25.68
C ILE A 377 -2.48 -0.83 26.65
N ALA A 378 -3.79 -0.99 26.84
CA ALA A 378 -4.33 -2.01 27.73
C ALA A 378 -3.95 -3.43 27.29
N LYS A 379 -4.01 -3.72 25.98
CA LYS A 379 -3.54 -5.00 25.42
C LYS A 379 -2.05 -5.21 25.68
N ALA A 380 -1.21 -4.19 25.45
CA ALA A 380 0.23 -4.27 25.69
C ALA A 380 0.54 -4.53 27.18
N VAL A 381 -0.14 -3.82 28.09
CA VAL A 381 -0.01 -4.03 29.54
C VAL A 381 -0.41 -5.44 29.94
N ALA A 382 -1.55 -5.94 29.45
CA ALA A 382 -2.01 -7.30 29.76
C ALA A 382 -0.96 -8.37 29.35
N VAL A 383 -0.36 -8.22 28.17
CA VAL A 383 0.68 -9.12 27.68
C VAL A 383 1.94 -9.00 28.53
N MET A 384 2.43 -7.77 28.78
CA MET A 384 3.62 -7.58 29.60
C MET A 384 3.44 -8.06 31.04
N THR A 385 2.23 -7.99 31.61
CA THR A 385 1.92 -8.55 32.93
C THR A 385 1.94 -10.08 32.89
N ALA A 386 1.39 -10.69 31.85
CA ALA A 386 1.32 -12.15 31.70
C ALA A 386 2.69 -12.79 31.43
N GLU A 387 3.60 -12.07 30.76
CA GLU A 387 4.89 -12.58 30.30
C GLU A 387 6.04 -12.15 31.24
N PRO A 388 6.62 -13.07 32.05
CA PRO A 388 7.64 -12.72 33.05
C PRO A 388 8.87 -12.01 32.48
N GLY A 389 9.26 -12.34 31.24
CA GLY A 389 10.39 -11.71 30.56
C GLY A 389 10.18 -10.22 30.22
N LEU A 390 8.95 -9.71 30.35
CA LEU A 390 8.59 -8.31 30.05
C LEU A 390 8.25 -7.49 31.29
N HIS A 391 8.36 -8.07 32.49
CA HIS A 391 8.05 -7.36 33.75
C HIS A 391 8.91 -6.12 33.96
N ASP A 392 10.21 -6.21 33.65
CA ASP A 392 11.12 -5.06 33.74
C ASP A 392 10.76 -3.97 32.72
N ALA A 393 10.37 -4.36 31.50
CA ALA A 393 9.93 -3.42 30.47
C ALA A 393 8.66 -2.66 30.92
N LEU A 394 7.69 -3.37 31.51
CA LEU A 394 6.50 -2.76 32.08
C LEU A 394 6.82 -1.79 33.23
N ALA A 395 7.70 -2.19 34.15
CA ALA A 395 8.13 -1.33 35.26
C ALA A 395 8.80 -0.04 34.75
N ASN A 396 9.67 -0.16 33.74
CA ASN A 396 10.31 0.98 33.09
C ASN A 396 9.30 1.88 32.37
N CYS A 397 8.30 1.30 31.69
CA CYS A 397 7.24 2.06 31.04
C CYS A 397 6.40 2.84 32.06
N ARG A 398 6.03 2.24 33.19
CA ARG A 398 5.28 2.91 34.27
C ARG A 398 6.05 4.10 34.83
N ALA A 399 7.30 3.89 35.22
CA ALA A 399 8.15 4.95 35.80
C ALA A 399 8.43 6.07 34.78
N GLY A 400 8.78 5.71 33.55
CA GLY A 400 9.05 6.65 32.47
C GLY A 400 7.82 7.47 32.07
N ALA A 401 6.64 6.85 32.04
CA ALA A 401 5.41 7.53 31.62
C ALA A 401 5.04 8.65 32.59
N LEU A 402 5.09 8.39 33.89
CA LEU A 402 4.81 9.40 34.92
C LEU A 402 5.78 10.59 34.85
N ALA A 403 7.07 10.31 34.69
CA ALA A 403 8.09 11.36 34.55
C ALA A 403 7.85 12.20 33.29
N LEU A 404 7.66 11.54 32.15
CA LEU A 404 7.48 12.20 30.86
C LEU A 404 6.22 13.08 30.82
N VAL A 405 5.10 12.58 31.35
CA VAL A 405 3.85 13.34 31.40
C VAL A 405 3.95 14.54 32.34
N ARG A 406 4.63 14.39 33.48
CA ARG A 406 4.89 15.50 34.40
C ARG A 406 5.70 16.60 33.72
N ASP A 407 6.76 16.23 33.01
CA ASP A 407 7.67 17.18 32.37
C ASP A 407 6.99 17.89 31.19
N ALA A 408 6.18 17.17 30.41
CA ALA A 408 5.36 17.75 29.34
C ALA A 408 4.30 18.73 29.87
N ARG A 409 3.63 18.39 30.99
CA ARG A 409 2.67 19.28 31.66
C ARG A 409 3.34 20.53 32.23
N ALA A 410 4.52 20.37 32.86
CA ALA A 410 5.30 21.49 33.38
C ALA A 410 5.73 22.46 32.27
N SER A 411 5.91 21.94 31.06
CA SER A 411 6.21 22.72 29.85
C SER A 411 4.97 23.33 29.18
N GLY A 412 3.78 23.17 29.77
CA GLY A 412 2.53 23.75 29.28
C GLY A 412 1.88 23.01 28.10
N HIS A 413 2.32 21.79 27.80
CA HIS A 413 1.72 21.00 26.72
C HIS A 413 0.42 20.32 27.18
N ALA A 414 -0.64 20.46 26.37
CA ALA A 414 -1.86 19.68 26.54
C ALA A 414 -1.65 18.25 26.04
N LEU A 415 -2.09 17.27 26.82
CA LEU A 415 -1.98 15.84 26.50
C LEU A 415 -3.38 15.19 26.59
N PRO A 416 -4.17 15.23 25.51
CA PRO A 416 -5.53 14.67 25.53
C PRO A 416 -5.53 13.18 25.87
N GLY A 417 -6.43 12.75 26.76
CA GLY A 417 -6.60 11.34 27.13
C GLY A 417 -5.47 10.73 27.96
N ILE A 418 -4.45 11.50 28.35
CA ILE A 418 -3.26 10.93 29.02
C ILE A 418 -3.54 10.33 30.39
N ASP A 419 -4.51 10.86 31.13
CA ASP A 419 -4.85 10.36 32.47
C ASP A 419 -5.47 8.96 32.41
N GLU A 420 -6.21 8.65 31.34
CA GLU A 420 -6.71 7.29 31.11
C GLU A 420 -5.56 6.33 30.82
N LYS A 421 -4.62 6.74 29.95
CA LYS A 421 -3.44 5.94 29.59
C LYS A 421 -2.57 5.64 30.82
N LEU A 422 -2.35 6.63 31.69
CA LEU A 422 -1.61 6.44 32.95
C LEU A 422 -2.35 5.48 33.89
N ARG A 423 -3.67 5.60 34.01
CA ARG A 423 -4.48 4.68 34.83
C ARG A 423 -4.37 3.24 34.34
N ILE A 424 -4.35 3.02 33.03
CA ILE A 424 -4.17 1.68 32.44
C ILE A 424 -2.79 1.14 32.77
N LEU A 425 -1.74 1.95 32.65
CA LEU A 425 -0.38 1.54 33.03
C LEU A 425 -0.29 1.19 34.52
N GLU A 426 -1.02 1.89 35.39
CA GLU A 426 -1.05 1.64 36.83
C GLU A 426 -1.96 0.47 37.23
N SER A 427 -2.93 0.09 36.40
CA SER A 427 -3.82 -1.04 36.68
C SER A 427 -3.05 -2.36 36.66
N ASN A 428 -3.33 -3.19 37.66
CA ASN A 428 -2.80 -4.55 37.80
C ASN A 428 -3.74 -5.56 37.14
#